data_AF-A0A1L9STJ0-F1
#
_entry.id   AF-A0A1L9STJ0-F1
#
_cell.length_a   1.000
_cell.length_b   1.000
_cell.length_c   1.000
_cell.angle_alpha   90.00
_cell.angle_beta   90.00
_cell.angle_gamma   90.00
#
_symmetry.space_group_name_H-M   'P 1'
#
loop_
_entity.id
_entity.type
_entity.pdbx_description
1 polymer ?
#
loop_
_entity_poly.entity_id
_entity_poly.type
_entity_poly.pdbx_seq_one_letter_code
_entity_poly.pdbx_strand_id
1 'polypeptide(L)'
;MASHQQEQGDATEGIVKPLKSWKGYLWDTWELPHDQRWLLFKLDAFVLTFASIGYFLKNIDLTNVSNAYLSGMEEDLAMYGDQLVTSTSIWTVGYVIGQIPSNLLLTRLSPRWVIPSLEVGWGIATICTSTVKSYKSLYVVRFLVGLFESGFYPGIHYLLGSWYTPREIGKRAMIFWLAGSVGSLFSGFLQAAAYTNLDGVDGHAGWRWLFIIDGIITLPLAVAGYIFFPNLPQSGNQTWWISEEEHRLAVKRMEAVGRAGKEPWSKAKAKRIFLSWHTYLLREIGPIFMPMVNANQLALAYVIWNNGLPQAAMGYWLKSFNDAPYPVPGKSYTVPQINDLPLVTIALFIFVSFFWGWLSDIFGGARWPFIHIGAVVTFIFCLLMRQMPLYTNIPGRMAVYWLSEIGWGAGPLILSWINEICSADTEKRALIVAMANDLAYVVQAIAPNFVWKTVDFPAAKKGYLFCLVLQILLSKLDSTHLQFIC
;
A
#
# COMPACT_ATOMS: atom_id res chain seq x y z
N MET A 1 -1.07 37.14 -34.27
CA MET A 1 -1.44 37.31 -32.84
C MET A 1 -2.92 37.02 -32.57
N ALA A 2 -3.85 37.33 -33.49
CA ALA A 2 -5.27 36.96 -33.32
C ALA A 2 -5.58 35.45 -33.51
N SER A 3 -4.83 34.74 -34.36
CA SER A 3 -5.04 33.30 -34.62
C SER A 3 -4.65 32.39 -33.44
N HIS A 4 -3.60 32.73 -32.69
CA HIS A 4 -3.21 31.97 -31.48
C HIS A 4 -4.12 32.22 -30.26
N GLN A 5 -4.86 33.34 -30.23
CA GLN A 5 -5.87 33.58 -29.21
C GLN A 5 -7.19 32.84 -29.52
N GLN A 6 -7.48 32.56 -30.79
CA GLN A 6 -8.63 31.75 -31.18
C GLN A 6 -8.44 30.25 -30.91
N GLU A 7 -7.24 29.70 -31.09
CA GLU A 7 -6.92 28.31 -30.70
C GLU A 7 -6.96 28.09 -29.17
N GLN A 8 -6.61 29.10 -28.37
CA GLN A 8 -6.70 29.02 -26.91
C GLN A 8 -8.15 29.16 -26.40
N GLY A 9 -9.04 29.80 -27.15
CA GLY A 9 -10.47 29.92 -26.80
C GLY A 9 -11.25 28.61 -26.96
N ASP A 10 -10.92 27.83 -28.00
CA ASP A 10 -11.60 26.57 -28.36
C ASP A 10 -11.19 25.40 -27.44
N ALA A 11 -9.94 25.41 -26.93
CA ALA A 11 -9.46 24.43 -25.96
C ALA A 11 -10.21 24.48 -24.60
N THR A 12 -10.86 25.60 -24.29
CA THR A 12 -11.64 25.81 -23.05
C THR A 12 -13.11 25.39 -23.13
N GLU A 13 -13.65 25.10 -24.32
CA GLU A 13 -15.10 24.81 -24.51
C GLU A 13 -15.56 23.43 -23.99
N GLY A 14 -14.65 22.56 -23.53
CA GLY A 14 -15.00 21.22 -23.02
C GLY A 14 -15.12 21.08 -21.50
N ILE A 15 -14.73 22.10 -20.73
CA ILE A 15 -14.63 21.98 -19.27
C ILE A 15 -15.86 22.59 -18.62
N VAL A 16 -16.94 21.80 -18.55
CA VAL A 16 -18.11 22.16 -17.75
C VAL A 16 -17.64 22.35 -16.31
N LYS A 17 -17.70 23.59 -15.80
CA LYS A 17 -17.47 23.86 -14.37
C LYS A 17 -18.57 23.13 -13.59
N PRO A 18 -18.22 22.11 -12.78
CA PRO A 18 -19.23 21.33 -12.07
C PRO A 18 -19.94 22.21 -11.05
N LEU A 19 -21.26 22.02 -10.95
CA LEU A 19 -22.10 22.70 -9.98
C LEU A 19 -21.69 22.24 -8.58
N LYS A 20 -21.16 23.15 -7.75
CA LYS A 20 -20.84 22.85 -6.35
C LYS A 20 -22.10 22.43 -5.62
N SER A 21 -22.22 21.13 -5.33
CA SER A 21 -23.32 20.53 -4.59
C SER A 21 -22.77 19.71 -3.43
N TRP A 22 -23.54 19.57 -2.35
CA TRP A 22 -23.21 18.64 -1.26
C TRP A 22 -23.02 17.19 -1.77
N LYS A 23 -23.66 16.86 -2.90
CA LYS A 23 -23.51 15.58 -3.59
C LYS A 23 -22.09 15.33 -4.11
N GLY A 24 -21.37 16.36 -4.55
CA GLY A 24 -19.98 16.23 -5.01
C GLY A 24 -18.98 16.00 -3.88
N TYR A 25 -19.30 16.43 -2.66
CA TYR A 25 -18.53 16.08 -1.47
C TYR A 25 -18.60 14.58 -1.18
N LEU A 26 -19.76 13.93 -1.40
CA LEU A 26 -19.88 12.48 -1.27
C LEU A 26 -19.22 11.75 -2.45
N TRP A 27 -19.60 12.07 -3.69
CA TRP A 27 -19.04 11.47 -4.90
C TRP A 27 -18.90 12.50 -6.01
N ASP A 28 -17.65 12.77 -6.40
CA ASP A 28 -17.23 13.78 -7.37
C ASP A 28 -17.85 13.60 -8.77
N THR A 29 -18.22 12.37 -9.10
CA THR A 29 -18.76 11.99 -10.42
C THR A 29 -20.22 12.44 -10.61
N TRP A 30 -20.92 12.81 -9.53
CA TRP A 30 -22.34 13.20 -9.59
C TRP A 30 -22.56 14.66 -10.04
N GLU A 31 -21.51 15.48 -10.07
CA GLU A 31 -21.59 16.86 -10.55
C GLU A 31 -21.25 17.02 -12.04
N LEU A 32 -20.88 15.91 -12.71
CA LEU A 32 -20.43 15.90 -14.10
C LEU A 32 -21.59 15.66 -15.09
N PRO A 33 -21.47 16.16 -16.35
CA PRO A 33 -22.42 15.85 -17.43
C PRO A 33 -22.58 14.34 -17.64
N HIS A 34 -23.75 13.93 -18.15
CA HIS A 34 -24.11 12.52 -18.35
C HIS A 34 -23.02 11.71 -19.06
N ASP A 35 -22.43 12.24 -20.12
CA ASP A 35 -21.45 11.52 -20.93
C ASP A 35 -20.13 11.29 -20.18
N GLN A 36 -19.67 12.28 -19.41
CA GLN A 36 -18.49 12.14 -18.55
C GLN A 36 -18.76 11.19 -17.38
N ARG A 37 -19.97 11.25 -16.81
CA ARG A 37 -20.40 10.35 -15.73
C ARG A 37 -20.46 8.90 -16.21
N TRP A 38 -20.96 8.65 -17.42
CA TRP A 38 -21.03 7.32 -17.99
C TRP A 38 -19.64 6.75 -18.32
N LEU A 39 -18.77 7.57 -18.91
CA LEU A 39 -17.36 7.21 -19.10
C LEU A 39 -16.70 6.83 -17.77
N LEU A 40 -16.83 7.67 -16.74
CA LEU A 40 -16.26 7.38 -15.42
C LEU A 40 -16.84 6.13 -14.77
N PHE A 41 -18.14 5.87 -14.92
CA PHE A 41 -18.75 4.63 -14.44
C PHE A 41 -18.12 3.40 -15.09
N LYS A 42 -17.88 3.41 -16.41
CA LYS A 42 -17.15 2.32 -17.09
C LYS A 42 -15.72 2.18 -16.59
N LEU A 43 -14.99 3.29 -16.46
CA LEU A 43 -13.63 3.28 -15.92
C LEU A 43 -13.62 2.70 -14.50
N ASP A 44 -14.56 3.09 -13.66
CA ASP A 44 -14.67 2.59 -12.28
C ASP A 44 -15.02 1.09 -12.25
N ALA A 45 -15.94 0.64 -13.11
CA ALA A 45 -16.36 -0.76 -13.18
C ALA A 45 -15.25 -1.70 -13.70
N PHE A 46 -14.39 -1.23 -14.61
CA PHE A 46 -13.34 -2.06 -15.20
C PHE A 46 -11.96 -1.81 -14.58
N VAL A 47 -11.49 -0.57 -14.55
CA VAL A 47 -10.13 -0.22 -14.09
C VAL A 47 -10.04 -0.23 -12.57
N LEU A 48 -10.93 0.48 -11.90
CA LEU A 48 -10.88 0.61 -10.44
C LEU A 48 -11.23 -0.71 -9.75
N THR A 49 -12.24 -1.44 -10.24
CA THR A 49 -12.58 -2.77 -9.71
C THR A 49 -11.41 -3.73 -9.88
N PHE A 50 -10.80 -3.79 -11.07
CA PHE A 50 -9.63 -4.64 -11.30
C PHE A 50 -8.49 -4.27 -10.35
N ALA A 51 -8.12 -2.99 -10.31
CA ALA A 51 -7.08 -2.47 -9.43
C ALA A 51 -7.33 -2.83 -7.96
N SER A 52 -8.58 -2.69 -7.50
CA SER A 52 -8.97 -2.96 -6.13
C SER A 52 -8.91 -4.45 -5.79
N ILE A 53 -9.38 -5.33 -6.70
CA ILE A 53 -9.29 -6.78 -6.50
C ILE A 53 -7.82 -7.22 -6.53
N GLY A 54 -7.01 -6.72 -7.47
CA GLY A 54 -5.58 -7.06 -7.52
C GLY A 54 -4.84 -6.62 -6.26
N TYR A 55 -5.14 -5.43 -5.73
CA TYR A 55 -4.55 -4.98 -4.46
C TYR A 55 -5.08 -5.74 -3.24
N PHE A 56 -6.34 -6.15 -3.26
CA PHE A 56 -6.92 -7.06 -2.27
C PHE A 56 -6.16 -8.39 -2.26
N LEU A 57 -5.94 -9.02 -3.41
CA LEU A 57 -5.14 -10.25 -3.54
C LEU A 57 -3.69 -10.05 -3.11
N LYS A 58 -3.10 -8.90 -3.44
CA LYS A 58 -1.72 -8.56 -3.05
C LYS A 58 -1.55 -8.59 -1.54
N ASN A 59 -2.50 -7.99 -0.82
CA ASN A 59 -2.46 -7.96 0.64
C ASN A 59 -2.82 -9.31 1.26
N ILE A 60 -3.59 -10.14 0.56
CA ILE A 60 -3.79 -11.54 0.94
C ILE A 60 -2.46 -12.30 0.91
N ASP A 61 -1.73 -12.30 -0.20
CA ASP A 61 -0.44 -13.02 -0.33
C ASP A 61 0.57 -12.60 0.75
N LEU A 62 0.68 -11.31 1.02
CA LEU A 62 1.56 -10.77 2.07
C LEU A 62 1.17 -11.24 3.47
N THR A 63 -0.12 -11.25 3.78
CA THR A 63 -0.64 -11.64 5.10
C THR A 63 -0.61 -13.15 5.28
N ASN A 64 -0.83 -13.89 4.19
CA ASN A 64 -0.84 -15.35 4.11
C ASN A 64 0.44 -15.98 4.65
N VAL A 65 1.59 -15.33 4.44
CA VAL A 65 2.88 -15.77 4.97
C VAL A 65 2.89 -15.90 6.49
N SER A 66 2.43 -14.85 7.17
CA SER A 66 2.44 -14.75 8.62
C SER A 66 1.39 -15.69 9.22
N ASN A 67 0.22 -15.76 8.58
CA ASN A 67 -0.88 -16.66 8.97
C ASN A 67 -0.48 -18.14 8.81
N ALA A 68 0.17 -18.48 7.69
CA ALA A 68 0.72 -19.82 7.45
C ALA A 68 1.79 -20.20 8.49
N TYR A 69 2.67 -19.27 8.87
CA TYR A 69 3.67 -19.49 9.92
C TYR A 69 3.03 -19.88 11.26
N LEU A 70 1.98 -19.16 11.66
CA LEU A 70 1.24 -19.44 12.89
C LEU A 70 0.40 -20.73 12.83
N SER A 71 0.15 -21.25 11.63
CA SER A 71 -0.78 -22.36 11.37
C SER A 71 -0.11 -23.66 10.91
N GLY A 72 1.20 -23.83 11.12
CA GLY A 72 1.91 -25.10 10.86
C GLY A 72 3.12 -25.00 9.93
N MET A 73 3.34 -23.86 9.25
CA MET A 73 4.50 -23.71 8.34
C MET A 73 5.83 -23.66 9.11
N GLU A 74 5.83 -23.17 10.35
CA GLU A 74 7.01 -23.18 11.23
C GLU A 74 7.51 -24.61 11.46
N GLU A 75 6.59 -25.51 11.82
CA GLU A 75 6.87 -26.90 12.14
C GLU A 75 7.18 -27.73 10.88
N ASP A 76 6.44 -27.53 9.78
CA ASP A 76 6.61 -28.29 8.53
C ASP A 76 7.92 -27.96 7.79
N LEU A 77 8.41 -26.71 7.90
CA LEU A 77 9.65 -26.27 7.25
C LEU A 77 10.85 -26.23 8.20
N ALA A 78 10.65 -26.64 9.47
CA ALA A 78 11.63 -26.53 10.55
C ALA A 78 12.25 -25.13 10.60
N MET A 79 11.38 -24.10 10.59
CA MET A 79 11.82 -22.72 10.63
C MET A 79 12.21 -22.33 12.06
N TYR A 80 13.45 -21.93 12.25
CA TYR A 80 13.97 -21.51 13.56
C TYR A 80 14.51 -20.09 13.50
N GLY A 81 14.39 -19.37 14.62
CA GLY A 81 14.99 -18.05 14.74
C GLY A 81 14.32 -17.01 13.84
N ASP A 82 15.11 -16.14 13.21
CA ASP A 82 14.62 -14.99 12.43
C ASP A 82 14.26 -15.34 10.97
N GLN A 83 14.10 -16.63 10.66
CA GLN A 83 13.95 -17.10 9.28
C GLN A 83 12.68 -16.59 8.60
N LEU A 84 11.58 -16.39 9.33
CA LEU A 84 10.35 -15.80 8.79
C LEU A 84 10.55 -14.34 8.40
N VAL A 85 11.14 -13.56 9.31
CA VAL A 85 11.41 -12.13 9.08
C VAL A 85 12.36 -11.96 7.90
N THR A 86 13.40 -12.81 7.82
CA THR A 86 14.30 -12.86 6.67
C THR A 86 13.55 -13.20 5.38
N SER A 87 12.57 -14.11 5.41
CA SER A 87 11.74 -14.44 4.24
C SER A 87 10.97 -13.22 3.73
N THR A 88 10.35 -12.46 4.64
CA THR A 88 9.62 -11.24 4.29
C THR A 88 10.58 -10.16 3.75
N SER A 89 11.76 -10.02 4.34
CA SER A 89 12.77 -9.09 3.84
C SER A 89 13.30 -9.46 2.45
N ILE A 90 13.46 -10.75 2.15
CA ILE A 90 13.85 -11.21 0.81
C ILE A 90 12.76 -10.89 -0.23
N TRP A 91 11.48 -11.03 0.15
CA TRP A 91 10.38 -10.53 -0.68
C TRP A 91 10.51 -9.02 -0.92
N THR A 92 10.79 -8.21 0.11
CA THR A 92 10.98 -6.77 -0.04
C THR A 92 12.17 -6.43 -0.94
N VAL A 93 13.28 -7.18 -0.85
CA VAL A 93 14.44 -7.03 -1.76
C VAL A 93 14.04 -7.33 -3.20
N GLY A 94 13.30 -8.42 -3.43
CA GLY A 94 12.75 -8.75 -4.75
C GLY A 94 11.86 -7.63 -5.29
N TYR A 95 11.00 -7.08 -4.43
CA TYR A 95 10.11 -5.96 -4.76
C TYR A 95 10.88 -4.72 -5.18
N VAL A 96 11.86 -4.27 -4.39
CA VAL A 96 12.69 -3.09 -4.70
C VAL A 96 13.47 -3.28 -6.00
N ILE A 97 14.07 -4.47 -6.19
CA ILE A 97 14.81 -4.78 -7.43
C ILE A 97 13.87 -4.81 -8.62
N GLY A 98 12.67 -5.38 -8.47
CA GLY A 98 11.68 -5.51 -9.53
C GLY A 98 11.01 -4.19 -9.94
N GLN A 99 10.91 -3.21 -9.03
CA GLN A 99 10.27 -1.91 -9.31
C GLN A 99 10.96 -1.18 -10.46
N ILE A 100 12.29 -1.24 -10.54
CA ILE A 100 13.08 -0.58 -11.59
C ILE A 100 12.75 -1.15 -12.98
N PRO A 101 12.95 -2.45 -13.26
CA PRO A 101 12.64 -3.03 -14.56
C PRO A 101 11.15 -2.96 -14.88
N SER A 102 10.25 -3.16 -13.91
CA SER A 102 8.80 -3.06 -14.16
C SER A 102 8.39 -1.66 -14.58
N ASN A 103 8.92 -0.62 -13.93
CA ASN A 103 8.66 0.77 -14.30
C ASN A 103 9.22 1.10 -15.69
N LEU A 104 10.43 0.63 -16.01
CA LEU A 104 10.98 0.79 -17.37
C LEU A 104 10.09 0.08 -18.41
N LEU A 105 9.61 -1.13 -18.13
CA LEU A 105 8.71 -1.86 -19.03
C LEU A 105 7.39 -1.11 -19.26
N LEU A 106 6.79 -0.54 -18.21
CA LEU A 106 5.56 0.26 -18.30
C LEU A 106 5.70 1.52 -19.15
N THR A 107 6.91 2.10 -19.24
CA THR A 107 7.15 3.24 -20.14
C THR A 107 7.20 2.83 -21.61
N ARG A 108 7.70 1.63 -21.91
CA ARG A 108 7.95 1.15 -23.28
C ARG A 108 6.79 0.36 -23.86
N LEU A 109 6.19 -0.52 -23.07
CA LEU A 109 5.08 -1.39 -23.45
C LEU A 109 3.77 -0.84 -22.91
N SER A 110 2.65 -1.26 -23.52
CA SER A 110 1.32 -0.90 -23.00
C SER A 110 1.12 -1.55 -21.62
N PRO A 111 0.66 -0.80 -20.59
CA PRO A 111 0.33 -1.36 -19.28
C PRO A 111 -0.63 -2.55 -19.35
N ARG A 112 -1.49 -2.58 -20.38
CA ARG A 112 -2.41 -3.69 -20.70
C ARG A 112 -1.73 -5.05 -20.79
N TRP A 113 -0.49 -5.12 -21.27
CA TRP A 113 0.24 -6.38 -21.40
C TRP A 113 1.17 -6.63 -20.23
N VAL A 114 1.80 -5.57 -19.71
CA VAL A 114 2.81 -5.68 -18.66
C VAL A 114 2.19 -6.09 -17.33
N ILE A 115 1.13 -5.41 -16.88
CA ILE A 115 0.54 -5.65 -15.56
C ILE A 115 -0.01 -7.08 -15.45
N PRO A 116 -0.85 -7.57 -16.39
CA PRO A 116 -1.34 -8.93 -16.33
C PRO A 116 -0.24 -10.01 -16.43
N SER A 117 0.82 -9.76 -17.20
CA SER A 117 1.94 -10.71 -17.30
C SER A 117 2.73 -10.84 -15.99
N LEU A 118 2.89 -9.72 -15.28
CA LEU A 118 3.48 -9.72 -13.94
C LEU A 118 2.58 -10.46 -12.95
N GLU A 119 1.26 -10.27 -13.01
CA GLU A 119 0.31 -10.99 -12.17
C GLU A 119 0.27 -12.50 -12.44
N VAL A 120 0.40 -12.94 -13.70
CA VAL A 120 0.55 -14.37 -14.02
C VAL A 120 1.82 -14.92 -13.38
N GLY A 121 2.96 -14.22 -13.52
CA GLY A 121 4.23 -14.64 -12.91
C GLY A 121 4.16 -14.71 -11.39
N TRP A 122 3.52 -13.71 -10.78
CA TRP A 122 3.25 -13.66 -9.34
C TRP A 122 2.36 -14.83 -8.90
N GLY A 123 1.19 -15.04 -9.54
CA GLY A 123 0.28 -16.13 -9.20
C GLY A 123 0.91 -17.51 -9.32
N ILE A 124 1.74 -17.75 -10.35
CA ILE A 124 2.50 -19.00 -10.49
C ILE A 124 3.51 -19.15 -9.32
N ALA A 125 4.26 -18.10 -9.00
CA ALA A 125 5.21 -18.13 -7.89
C ALA A 125 4.52 -18.36 -6.54
N THR A 126 3.33 -17.78 -6.32
CA THR A 126 2.50 -18.03 -5.13
C THR A 126 2.07 -19.49 -5.06
N ILE A 127 1.59 -20.11 -6.14
CA ILE A 127 1.29 -21.56 -6.16
C ILE A 127 2.54 -22.38 -5.86
N CYS A 128 3.69 -22.03 -6.44
CA CYS A 128 4.96 -22.70 -6.15
C CYS A 128 5.32 -22.65 -4.65
N THR A 129 4.91 -21.62 -3.92
CA THR A 129 5.10 -21.51 -2.46
C THR A 129 4.44 -22.69 -1.72
N SER A 130 3.30 -23.19 -2.20
CA SER A 130 2.62 -24.35 -1.58
C SER A 130 3.44 -25.65 -1.67
N THR A 131 4.42 -25.73 -2.58
CA THR A 131 5.20 -26.94 -2.86
C THR A 131 6.56 -26.98 -2.17
N VAL A 132 6.94 -25.90 -1.45
CA VAL A 132 8.25 -25.80 -0.81
C VAL A 132 8.41 -26.82 0.31
N LYS A 133 9.64 -27.33 0.48
CA LYS A 133 10.00 -28.34 1.50
C LYS A 133 11.10 -27.85 2.45
N SER A 134 11.60 -26.64 2.27
CA SER A 134 12.66 -26.04 3.08
C SER A 134 12.53 -24.52 3.10
N TYR A 135 12.94 -23.90 4.21
CA TYR A 135 13.03 -22.45 4.35
C TYR A 135 13.93 -21.79 3.27
N LYS A 136 14.97 -22.49 2.77
CA LYS A 136 15.81 -21.96 1.69
C LYS A 136 15.06 -21.87 0.36
N SER A 137 14.25 -22.88 0.05
CA SER A 137 13.39 -22.86 -1.14
C SER A 137 12.32 -21.79 -1.02
N LEU A 138 11.76 -21.60 0.19
CA LEU A 138 10.84 -20.49 0.48
C LEU A 138 11.47 -19.14 0.14
N TYR A 139 12.73 -18.89 0.50
CA TYR A 139 13.41 -17.63 0.17
C TYR A 139 13.50 -17.35 -1.32
N VAL A 140 13.83 -18.37 -2.12
CA VAL A 140 13.93 -18.22 -3.58
C VAL A 140 12.55 -17.87 -4.16
N VAL A 141 11.51 -18.60 -3.76
CA VAL A 141 10.16 -18.34 -4.26
C VAL A 141 9.67 -16.96 -3.81
N ARG A 142 9.98 -16.53 -2.58
CA ARG A 142 9.60 -15.21 -2.09
C ARG A 142 10.32 -14.05 -2.77
N PHE A 143 11.57 -14.25 -3.17
CA PHE A 143 12.24 -13.31 -4.05
C PHE A 143 11.50 -13.16 -5.39
N LEU A 144 11.07 -14.27 -6.00
CA LEU A 144 10.34 -14.25 -7.26
C LEU A 144 8.95 -13.62 -7.13
N VAL A 145 8.22 -13.93 -6.06
CA VAL A 145 6.94 -13.28 -5.74
C VAL A 145 7.14 -11.77 -5.67
N GLY A 146 8.09 -11.28 -4.87
CA GLY A 146 8.39 -9.85 -4.76
C GLY A 146 8.80 -9.23 -6.10
N LEU A 147 9.61 -9.93 -6.90
CA LEU A 147 10.07 -9.47 -8.21
C LEU A 147 8.93 -9.28 -9.21
N PHE A 148 7.94 -10.18 -9.23
CA PHE A 148 6.79 -10.07 -10.13
C PHE A 148 5.75 -9.07 -9.60
N GLU A 149 5.54 -9.03 -8.29
CA GLU A 149 4.56 -8.16 -7.63
C GLU A 149 4.94 -6.67 -7.68
N SER A 150 6.23 -6.36 -7.82
CA SER A 150 6.79 -5.01 -7.79
C SER A 150 6.15 -4.01 -8.76
N GLY A 151 5.72 -4.48 -9.93
CA GLY A 151 5.19 -3.64 -10.99
C GLY A 151 3.71 -3.32 -10.87
N PHE A 152 2.98 -4.06 -10.01
CA PHE A 152 1.53 -3.91 -9.90
C PHE A 152 1.16 -2.53 -9.35
N TYR A 153 1.67 -2.17 -8.18
CA TYR A 153 1.33 -0.90 -7.52
C TYR A 153 1.66 0.34 -8.37
N PRO A 154 2.91 0.55 -8.85
CA PRO A 154 3.21 1.69 -9.71
C PRO A 154 2.49 1.61 -11.07
N GLY A 155 2.26 0.41 -11.62
CA GLY A 155 1.52 0.22 -12.87
C GLY A 155 0.06 0.66 -12.78
N ILE A 156 -0.63 0.28 -11.71
CA ILE A 156 -2.00 0.73 -11.44
C ILE A 156 -2.04 2.23 -11.22
N HIS A 157 -1.14 2.81 -10.42
CA HIS A 157 -1.11 4.27 -10.22
C HIS A 157 -0.84 5.04 -11.51
N TYR A 158 0.04 4.52 -12.38
CA TYR A 158 0.28 5.08 -13.70
C TYR A 158 -0.99 5.02 -14.57
N LEU A 159 -1.72 3.90 -14.54
CA LEU A 159 -2.96 3.74 -15.30
C LEU A 159 -4.07 4.66 -14.78
N LEU A 160 -4.28 4.71 -13.47
CA LEU A 160 -5.26 5.59 -12.84
C LEU A 160 -4.95 7.05 -13.18
N GLY A 161 -3.69 7.45 -13.13
CA GLY A 161 -3.27 8.78 -13.56
C GLY A 161 -3.52 9.06 -15.05
N SER A 162 -3.48 8.05 -15.90
CA SER A 162 -3.65 8.24 -17.34
C SER A 162 -5.11 8.39 -17.77
N TRP A 163 -6.05 7.98 -16.92
CA TRP A 163 -7.49 7.94 -17.20
C TRP A 163 -8.33 8.89 -16.34
N TYR A 164 -7.91 9.17 -15.10
CA TYR A 164 -8.64 10.01 -14.16
C TYR A 164 -8.01 11.40 -14.01
N THR A 165 -8.86 12.41 -13.84
CA THR A 165 -8.39 13.77 -13.54
C THR A 165 -7.89 13.87 -12.08
N PRO A 166 -7.05 14.87 -11.74
CA PRO A 166 -6.56 15.06 -10.37
C PRO A 166 -7.67 15.23 -9.32
N ARG A 167 -8.85 15.70 -9.74
CA ARG A 167 -10.01 15.83 -8.87
C ARG A 167 -10.68 14.48 -8.58
N GLU A 168 -10.61 13.56 -9.52
CA GLU A 168 -11.28 12.25 -9.48
C GLU A 168 -10.44 11.17 -8.79
N ILE A 169 -9.11 11.27 -8.89
CA ILE A 169 -8.19 10.21 -8.45
C ILE A 169 -8.16 10.02 -6.93
N GLY A 170 -8.39 11.08 -6.14
CA GLY A 170 -8.24 11.02 -4.67
C GLY A 170 -9.17 10.01 -4.01
N LYS A 171 -10.48 10.09 -4.29
CA LYS A 171 -11.49 9.17 -3.72
C LYS A 171 -11.28 7.73 -4.19
N ARG A 172 -10.89 7.55 -5.45
CA ARG A 172 -10.67 6.24 -6.06
C ARG A 172 -9.40 5.57 -5.52
N ALA A 173 -8.33 6.34 -5.32
CA ALA A 173 -7.12 5.87 -4.66
C ALA A 173 -7.39 5.40 -3.22
N MET A 174 -8.30 6.07 -2.50
CA MET A 174 -8.73 5.62 -1.17
C MET A 174 -9.48 4.28 -1.23
N ILE A 175 -10.42 4.09 -2.17
CA ILE A 175 -11.11 2.80 -2.35
C ILE A 175 -10.11 1.69 -2.67
N PHE A 176 -9.20 1.95 -3.61
CA PHE A 176 -8.13 1.03 -3.97
C PHE A 176 -7.29 0.63 -2.74
N TRP A 177 -6.89 1.59 -1.93
CA TRP A 177 -6.08 1.31 -0.74
C TRP A 177 -6.86 0.54 0.34
N LEU A 178 -8.10 0.92 0.60
CA LEU A 178 -8.99 0.22 1.55
C LEU A 178 -9.25 -1.23 1.13
N ALA A 179 -9.34 -1.51 -0.17
CA ALA A 179 -9.47 -2.87 -0.68
C ALA A 179 -8.30 -3.77 -0.24
N GLY A 180 -7.09 -3.21 -0.11
CA GLY A 180 -5.94 -3.93 0.42
C GLY A 180 -6.11 -4.32 1.88
N SER A 181 -6.55 -3.39 2.72
CA SER A 181 -6.83 -3.66 4.14
C SER A 181 -7.92 -4.73 4.32
N VAL A 182 -8.96 -4.69 3.48
CA VAL A 182 -10.01 -5.73 3.45
C VAL A 182 -9.43 -7.08 3.00
N GLY A 183 -8.43 -7.08 2.11
CA GLY A 183 -7.66 -8.27 1.72
C GLY A 183 -6.93 -8.90 2.90
N SER A 184 -6.19 -8.11 3.68
CA SER A 184 -5.53 -8.59 4.90
C SER A 184 -6.51 -9.17 5.91
N LEU A 185 -7.70 -8.56 6.06
CA LEU A 185 -8.78 -9.08 6.91
C LEU A 185 -9.28 -10.45 6.40
N PHE A 186 -9.52 -10.56 5.10
CA PHE A 186 -10.01 -11.79 4.48
C PHE A 186 -8.99 -12.93 4.54
N SER A 187 -7.68 -12.64 4.44
CA SER A 187 -6.60 -13.62 4.53
C SER A 187 -6.63 -14.41 5.84
N GLY A 188 -6.91 -13.77 6.98
CA GLY A 188 -7.00 -14.50 8.26
C GLY A 188 -8.21 -15.43 8.35
N PHE A 189 -9.38 -14.98 7.89
CA PHE A 189 -10.56 -15.86 7.79
C PHE A 189 -10.32 -17.02 6.82
N LEU A 190 -9.67 -16.74 5.69
CA LEU A 190 -9.30 -17.76 4.71
C LEU A 190 -8.35 -18.79 5.32
N GLN A 191 -7.35 -18.36 6.12
CA GLN A 191 -6.46 -19.28 6.84
C GLN A 191 -7.20 -20.13 7.87
N ALA A 192 -8.07 -19.52 8.68
CA ALA A 192 -8.85 -20.25 9.68
C ALA A 192 -9.77 -21.29 9.01
N ALA A 193 -10.41 -20.93 7.90
CA ALA A 193 -11.25 -21.83 7.13
C ALA A 193 -10.46 -22.94 6.41
N ALA A 194 -9.30 -22.61 5.83
CA ALA A 194 -8.42 -23.58 5.19
C ALA A 194 -7.86 -24.59 6.21
N TYR A 195 -7.47 -24.11 7.40
CA TYR A 195 -7.00 -24.99 8.47
C TYR A 195 -8.11 -25.91 9.00
N THR A 196 -9.33 -25.41 9.16
CA THR A 196 -10.43 -26.23 9.72
C THR A 196 -10.99 -27.25 8.74
N ASN A 197 -11.04 -26.93 7.43
CA ASN A 197 -11.75 -27.75 6.44
C ASN A 197 -10.82 -28.46 5.44
N LEU A 198 -9.60 -27.98 5.23
CA LEU A 198 -8.68 -28.50 4.19
C LEU A 198 -7.40 -29.11 4.77
N ASP A 199 -7.19 -29.04 6.08
CA ASP A 199 -6.02 -29.66 6.70
C ASP A 199 -6.08 -31.19 6.55
N GLY A 200 -5.02 -31.78 5.98
CA GLY A 200 -4.93 -33.20 5.66
C GLY A 200 -5.64 -33.63 4.36
N VAL A 201 -6.39 -32.73 3.71
CA VAL A 201 -7.03 -33.02 2.40
C VAL A 201 -5.95 -33.15 1.33
N ASP A 202 -6.04 -34.21 0.53
CA ASP A 202 -5.04 -34.63 -0.47
C ASP A 202 -3.60 -34.79 0.11
N GLY A 203 -3.48 -35.00 1.42
CA GLY A 203 -2.20 -35.13 2.10
C GLY A 203 -1.42 -33.81 2.25
N HIS A 204 -2.08 -32.67 2.04
CA HIS A 204 -1.50 -31.34 2.21
C HIS A 204 -1.88 -30.73 3.56
N ALA A 205 -0.90 -30.07 4.20
CA ALA A 205 -1.16 -29.26 5.38
C ALA A 205 -2.04 -28.05 5.03
N GLY A 206 -2.89 -27.61 5.95
CA GLY A 206 -3.85 -26.52 5.72
C GLY A 206 -3.21 -25.20 5.26
N TRP A 207 -1.98 -24.91 5.69
CA TRP A 207 -1.23 -23.73 5.24
C TRP A 207 -0.85 -23.77 3.75
N ARG A 208 -0.66 -24.96 3.16
CA ARG A 208 -0.32 -25.11 1.73
C ARG A 208 -1.52 -24.78 0.85
N TRP A 209 -2.71 -25.17 1.28
CA TRP A 209 -3.97 -24.85 0.61
C TRP A 209 -4.21 -23.36 0.51
N LEU A 210 -3.77 -22.57 1.49
CA LEU A 210 -3.84 -21.12 1.45
C LEU A 210 -3.19 -20.54 0.19
N PHE A 211 -1.96 -20.94 -0.11
CA PHE A 211 -1.22 -20.47 -1.28
C PHE A 211 -1.78 -21.03 -2.60
N ILE A 212 -2.36 -22.23 -2.57
CA ILE A 212 -3.05 -22.80 -3.75
C ILE A 212 -4.29 -21.98 -4.08
N ILE A 213 -5.15 -21.72 -3.09
CA ILE A 213 -6.38 -20.94 -3.27
C ILE A 213 -6.03 -19.53 -3.75
N ASP A 214 -5.03 -18.89 -3.13
CA ASP A 214 -4.57 -17.55 -3.49
C ASP A 214 -4.09 -17.47 -4.94
N GLY A 215 -3.34 -18.47 -5.41
CA GLY A 215 -2.96 -18.59 -6.81
C GLY A 215 -4.15 -18.82 -7.75
N ILE A 216 -5.11 -19.66 -7.35
CA ILE A 216 -6.31 -19.97 -8.14
C ILE A 216 -7.23 -18.75 -8.29
N ILE A 217 -7.29 -17.86 -7.31
CA ILE A 217 -8.07 -16.61 -7.43
C ILE A 217 -7.30 -15.52 -8.19
N THR A 218 -5.96 -15.53 -8.13
CA THR A 218 -5.10 -14.56 -8.81
C THR A 218 -4.98 -14.81 -10.31
N LEU A 219 -4.81 -16.06 -10.75
CA LEU A 219 -4.61 -16.36 -12.17
C LEU A 219 -5.79 -15.97 -13.09
N PRO A 220 -7.06 -16.24 -12.74
CA PRO A 220 -8.22 -15.78 -13.51
C PRO A 220 -8.31 -14.26 -13.57
N LEU A 221 -7.97 -13.57 -12.47
CA LEU A 221 -7.89 -12.11 -12.49
C LEU A 221 -6.82 -11.65 -13.48
N ALA A 222 -5.62 -12.23 -13.45
CA ALA A 222 -4.56 -11.90 -14.39
C ALA A 222 -5.01 -12.14 -15.85
N VAL A 223 -5.70 -13.25 -16.13
CA VAL A 223 -6.27 -13.54 -17.46
C VAL A 223 -7.33 -12.51 -17.86
N ALA A 224 -8.24 -12.15 -16.95
CA ALA A 224 -9.21 -11.09 -17.15
C ALA A 224 -8.51 -9.76 -17.45
N GLY A 225 -7.35 -9.52 -16.83
CA GLY A 225 -6.53 -8.34 -17.07
C GLY A 225 -6.17 -8.16 -18.55
N TYR A 226 -5.77 -9.21 -19.26
CA TYR A 226 -5.44 -9.11 -20.69
C TYR A 226 -6.62 -8.66 -21.58
N ILE A 227 -7.85 -8.98 -21.14
CA ILE A 227 -9.09 -8.68 -21.86
C ILE A 227 -9.61 -7.28 -21.50
N PHE A 228 -9.66 -6.95 -20.20
CA PHE A 228 -10.34 -5.77 -19.71
C PHE A 228 -9.45 -4.55 -19.50
N PHE A 229 -8.12 -4.69 -19.34
CA PHE A 229 -7.26 -3.53 -19.16
C PHE A 229 -7.35 -2.59 -20.37
N PRO A 230 -7.59 -1.29 -20.13
CA PRO A 230 -7.62 -0.34 -21.20
C PRO A 230 -6.20 -0.05 -21.71
N ASN A 231 -6.14 0.24 -23.02
CA ASN A 231 -4.97 0.92 -23.58
C ASN A 231 -4.87 2.33 -23.01
N LEU A 232 -3.72 2.99 -23.13
CA LEU A 232 -3.64 4.40 -22.73
C LEU A 232 -4.45 5.26 -23.71
N PRO A 233 -5.21 6.28 -23.24
CA PRO A 233 -5.94 7.19 -24.15
C PRO A 233 -5.01 7.82 -25.18
N GLN A 234 -3.78 8.16 -24.76
CA GLN A 234 -2.77 8.79 -25.60
C GLN A 234 -2.15 7.83 -26.63
N SER A 235 -2.45 6.53 -26.58
CA SER A 235 -1.92 5.55 -27.53
C SER A 235 -2.69 5.51 -28.85
N GLY A 236 -3.86 6.15 -28.92
CA GLY A 236 -4.72 6.15 -30.11
C GLY A 236 -5.50 4.86 -30.34
N ASN A 237 -5.20 3.79 -29.60
CA ASN A 237 -5.88 2.50 -29.72
C ASN A 237 -7.09 2.43 -28.79
N GLN A 238 -8.29 2.32 -29.37
CA GLN A 238 -9.52 2.11 -28.61
C GLN A 238 -9.49 0.78 -27.84
N THR A 239 -10.12 0.77 -26.67
CA THR A 239 -10.38 -0.44 -25.91
C THR A 239 -11.78 -0.93 -26.26
N TRP A 240 -11.99 -2.24 -26.35
CA TRP A 240 -13.22 -2.82 -26.90
C TRP A 240 -14.53 -2.41 -26.19
N TRP A 241 -14.47 -2.03 -24.90
CA TRP A 241 -15.63 -1.60 -24.12
C TRP A 241 -15.85 -0.07 -24.10
N ILE A 242 -14.98 0.70 -24.78
CA ILE A 242 -15.07 2.15 -24.94
C ILE A 242 -15.43 2.47 -26.40
N SER A 243 -16.46 3.29 -26.59
CA SER A 243 -16.84 3.80 -27.92
C SER A 243 -15.89 4.89 -28.41
N GLU A 244 -15.86 5.15 -29.72
CA GLU A 244 -14.97 6.17 -30.29
C GLU A 244 -15.21 7.57 -29.71
N GLU A 245 -16.47 7.95 -29.49
CA GLU A 245 -16.83 9.23 -28.87
C GLU A 245 -16.36 9.33 -27.41
N GLU A 246 -16.50 8.26 -26.64
CA GLU A 246 -15.97 8.18 -25.26
C GLU A 246 -14.44 8.25 -25.23
N HIS A 247 -13.76 7.63 -26.22
CA HIS A 247 -12.31 7.68 -26.34
C HIS A 247 -11.83 9.09 -26.67
N ARG A 248 -12.48 9.78 -27.64
CA ARG A 248 -12.20 11.20 -27.96
C ARG A 248 -12.42 12.10 -26.75
N LEU A 249 -13.50 11.87 -25.99
CA LEU A 249 -13.78 12.57 -24.75
C LEU A 249 -12.68 12.34 -23.71
N ALA A 250 -12.20 11.10 -23.54
CA ALA A 250 -11.11 10.79 -22.62
C ALA A 250 -9.80 11.50 -23.01
N VAL A 251 -9.44 11.50 -24.30
CA VAL A 251 -8.25 12.20 -24.80
C VAL A 251 -8.36 13.70 -24.54
N LYS A 252 -9.47 14.34 -24.93
CA LYS A 252 -9.71 15.77 -24.71
C LYS A 252 -9.62 16.16 -23.22
N ARG A 253 -10.15 15.30 -22.33
CA ARG A 253 -10.06 15.50 -20.87
C ARG A 253 -8.62 15.46 -20.37
N MET A 254 -7.81 14.52 -20.85
CA MET A 254 -6.41 14.38 -20.42
C MET A 254 -5.50 15.48 -20.99
N GLU A 255 -5.75 15.92 -22.22
CA GLU A 255 -5.08 17.08 -22.84
C GLU A 255 -5.38 18.38 -22.09
N ALA A 256 -6.63 18.58 -21.69
CA ALA A 256 -7.05 19.75 -20.90
C ALA A 256 -6.34 19.85 -19.53
N VAL A 257 -5.90 18.72 -18.96
CA VAL A 257 -5.14 18.67 -17.70
C VAL A 257 -3.64 18.88 -17.93
N GLY A 258 -3.19 19.02 -19.17
CA GLY A 258 -1.78 19.18 -19.51
C GLY A 258 -0.96 17.89 -19.34
N ARG A 259 -1.62 16.73 -19.28
CA ARG A 259 -0.92 15.44 -19.38
C ARG A 259 -0.62 15.14 -20.85
N ALA A 260 0.27 15.94 -21.44
CA ALA A 260 0.81 15.69 -22.75
C ALA A 260 1.47 14.30 -22.76
N GLY A 261 1.31 13.57 -23.88
CA GLY A 261 1.70 12.16 -24.02
C GLY A 261 3.19 11.87 -23.75
N LYS A 262 3.58 10.61 -23.95
CA LYS A 262 4.90 10.07 -23.62
C LYS A 262 6.05 10.99 -24.10
N GLU A 263 6.70 11.69 -23.17
CA GLU A 263 7.97 12.34 -23.47
C GLU A 263 9.07 11.29 -23.60
N PRO A 264 9.92 11.36 -24.65
CA PRO A 264 10.99 10.39 -24.84
C PRO A 264 12.06 10.49 -23.75
N TRP A 265 12.56 9.33 -23.33
CA TRP A 265 13.58 9.19 -22.30
C TRP A 265 14.92 9.74 -22.83
N SER A 266 15.38 10.90 -22.35
CA SER A 266 16.69 11.43 -22.72
C SER A 266 17.74 11.06 -21.66
N LYS A 267 18.97 10.75 -22.09
CA LYS A 267 20.12 10.56 -21.18
C LYS A 267 20.31 11.78 -20.27
N ALA A 268 19.95 12.98 -20.76
CA ALA A 268 19.95 14.21 -19.97
C ALA A 268 18.87 14.22 -18.88
N LYS A 269 17.65 13.74 -19.16
CA LYS A 269 16.56 13.61 -18.18
C LYS A 269 16.89 12.58 -17.11
N ALA A 270 17.46 11.44 -17.52
CA ALA A 270 17.97 10.42 -16.59
C ALA A 270 19.08 10.97 -15.69
N LYS A 271 20.10 11.61 -16.28
CA LYS A 271 21.20 12.23 -15.55
C LYS A 271 20.70 13.35 -14.62
N ARG A 272 19.70 14.13 -15.05
CA ARG A 272 19.04 15.16 -14.23
C ARG A 272 18.27 14.55 -13.07
N ILE A 273 17.58 13.43 -13.26
CA ILE A 273 16.87 12.72 -12.19
C ILE A 273 17.86 12.12 -11.19
N PHE A 274 18.87 11.40 -11.66
CA PHE A 274 19.87 10.74 -10.79
C PHE A 274 20.83 11.73 -10.09
N LEU A 275 21.18 12.86 -10.72
CA LEU A 275 22.03 13.92 -10.14
C LEU A 275 21.23 15.09 -9.56
N SER A 276 19.90 15.01 -9.52
CA SER A 276 19.08 16.03 -8.86
C SER A 276 19.49 16.07 -7.39
N TRP A 277 19.72 17.25 -6.81
CA TRP A 277 20.04 17.34 -5.39
C TRP A 277 18.95 16.75 -4.47
N HIS A 278 17.74 16.52 -5.01
CA HIS A 278 16.64 15.81 -4.36
C HIS A 278 16.91 14.29 -4.20
N THR A 279 17.81 13.67 -4.98
CA THR A 279 18.25 12.27 -4.75
C THR A 279 19.17 12.12 -3.55
N TYR A 280 19.83 13.21 -3.13
CA TYR A 280 20.72 13.24 -1.97
C TYR A 280 19.97 13.77 -0.75
N LEU A 281 19.15 12.89 -0.16
CA LEU A 281 18.34 13.10 1.05
C LEU A 281 19.16 13.41 2.33
N LEU A 282 20.45 13.72 2.22
CA LEU A 282 21.39 13.88 3.34
C LEU A 282 22.38 15.03 3.09
N ARG A 283 21.92 16.28 3.06
CA ARG A 283 22.80 17.43 3.25
C ARG A 283 22.29 18.34 4.35
N GLU A 284 22.35 17.81 5.57
CA GLU A 284 22.36 18.59 6.82
C GLU A 284 23.78 19.13 7.08
N ILE A 285 24.26 20.11 6.30
CA ILE A 285 25.40 20.95 6.70
C ILE A 285 25.20 22.36 6.13
N GLY A 286 24.63 23.25 6.95
CA GLY A 286 24.66 24.69 6.75
C GLY A 286 23.40 25.42 7.24
N PRO A 287 23.34 25.86 8.52
CA PRO A 287 22.33 26.83 8.92
C PRO A 287 22.71 28.17 8.27
N ILE A 288 21.77 28.87 7.62
CA ILE A 288 21.64 30.36 7.58
C ILE A 288 20.84 30.92 6.38
N PHE A 289 20.50 30.19 5.31
CA PHE A 289 19.83 30.86 4.17
C PHE A 289 18.81 30.01 3.37
N MET A 290 17.58 29.88 3.88
CA MET A 290 16.29 30.01 3.16
C MET A 290 15.12 29.28 3.89
N PRO A 291 13.92 29.87 3.99
CA PRO A 291 12.71 29.19 4.43
C PRO A 291 12.02 28.54 3.22
N MET A 292 12.48 27.35 2.83
CA MET A 292 11.70 26.44 2.01
C MET A 292 11.59 25.14 2.79
N VAL A 293 10.40 24.91 3.33
CA VAL A 293 9.98 23.62 3.88
C VAL A 293 10.24 22.57 2.79
N ASN A 294 11.32 21.82 2.92
CA ASN A 294 11.84 21.01 1.82
C ASN A 294 11.02 19.73 1.72
N ALA A 295 10.50 19.43 0.54
CA ALA A 295 9.73 18.20 0.29
C ALA A 295 10.49 16.89 0.66
N ASN A 296 11.81 16.97 0.85
CA ASN A 296 12.65 15.92 1.42
C ASN A 296 12.30 15.60 2.90
N GLN A 297 11.87 16.58 3.70
CA GLN A 297 11.40 16.36 5.07
C GLN A 297 10.08 15.58 5.10
N LEU A 298 9.18 15.82 4.13
CA LEU A 298 7.93 15.06 4.01
C LEU A 298 8.18 13.63 3.50
N ALA A 299 9.15 13.44 2.60
CA ALA A 299 9.60 12.11 2.22
C ALA A 299 10.15 11.34 3.43
N LEU A 300 10.94 12.00 4.28
CA LEU A 300 11.43 11.42 5.54
C LEU A 300 10.28 11.12 6.51
N ALA A 301 9.29 12.01 6.64
CA ALA A 301 8.10 11.78 7.46
C ALA A 301 7.32 10.55 6.98
N TYR A 302 7.19 10.35 5.66
CA TYR A 302 6.57 9.14 5.10
C TYR A 302 7.36 7.87 5.43
N VAL A 303 8.69 7.90 5.30
CA VAL A 303 9.56 6.76 5.64
C VAL A 303 9.42 6.39 7.12
N ILE A 304 9.43 7.39 8.00
CA ILE A 304 9.26 7.23 9.46
C ILE A 304 7.86 6.69 9.78
N TRP A 305 6.81 7.25 9.18
CA TRP A 305 5.43 6.80 9.37
C TRP A 305 5.25 5.34 8.91
N ASN A 306 5.75 4.99 7.73
CA ASN A 306 5.60 3.67 7.14
C ASN A 306 6.30 2.57 7.98
N ASN A 307 7.46 2.89 8.56
CA ASN A 307 8.23 1.98 9.40
C ASN A 307 7.89 2.08 10.90
N GLY A 308 7.04 3.02 11.29
CA GLY A 308 6.64 3.28 12.68
C GLY A 308 5.52 2.39 13.20
N LEU A 309 4.95 1.52 12.37
CA LEU A 309 3.87 0.59 12.72
C LEU A 309 4.41 -0.60 13.52
N PRO A 310 3.76 -1.00 14.65
CA PRO A 310 4.08 -2.26 15.29
C PRO A 310 3.76 -3.44 14.38
N GLN A 311 4.67 -4.42 14.28
CA GLN A 311 4.40 -5.67 13.56
C GLN A 311 3.26 -6.46 14.22
N ALA A 312 2.55 -7.28 13.44
CA ALA A 312 1.42 -8.07 13.90
C ALA A 312 1.82 -9.08 15.00
N ALA A 313 1.76 -8.64 16.25
CA ALA A 313 2.30 -9.35 17.41
C ALA A 313 1.28 -10.23 18.13
N MET A 314 -0.01 -10.00 17.91
CA MET A 314 -1.10 -10.67 18.63
C MET A 314 -1.13 -12.18 18.35
N GLY A 315 -0.93 -12.59 17.09
CA GLY A 315 -0.90 -14.01 16.71
C GLY A 315 0.20 -14.78 17.44
N TYR A 316 1.41 -14.23 17.51
CA TYR A 316 2.51 -14.81 18.29
C TYR A 316 2.20 -14.88 19.79
N TRP A 317 1.56 -13.85 20.34
CA TRP A 317 1.15 -13.83 21.74
C TRP A 317 0.06 -14.86 22.05
N LEU A 318 -0.85 -15.13 21.14
CA LEU A 318 -1.85 -16.19 21.31
C LEU A 318 -1.21 -17.58 21.18
N LYS A 319 -0.31 -17.76 20.19
CA LYS A 319 0.46 -19.00 19.99
C LYS A 319 1.28 -19.35 21.24
N SER A 320 1.88 -18.36 21.90
CA SER A 320 2.73 -18.58 23.07
C SER A 320 2.01 -19.14 24.31
N PHE A 321 0.67 -19.16 24.35
CA PHE A 321 -0.07 -19.87 25.41
C PHE A 321 0.01 -21.40 25.27
N ASN A 322 0.32 -21.88 24.06
CA ASN A 322 0.43 -23.30 23.76
C ASN A 322 1.86 -23.84 23.91
N ASP A 323 2.85 -22.95 24.03
CA ASP A 323 4.26 -23.32 24.14
C ASP A 323 4.59 -23.83 25.56
N ALA A 324 5.37 -24.91 25.64
CA ALA A 324 5.85 -25.45 26.91
C ALA A 324 7.14 -24.72 27.37
N PRO A 325 7.26 -24.29 28.65
CA PRO A 325 6.28 -24.44 29.72
C PRO A 325 5.09 -23.48 29.59
N TYR A 326 3.88 -24.00 29.81
CA TYR A 326 2.64 -23.24 29.65
C TYR A 326 2.64 -21.99 30.54
N PRO A 327 2.61 -20.77 29.96
CA PRO A 327 2.72 -19.54 30.74
C PRO A 327 1.47 -19.28 31.60
N VAL A 328 0.32 -19.82 31.20
CA VAL A 328 -0.93 -19.78 31.97
C VAL A 328 -1.54 -21.18 31.98
N PRO A 329 -1.37 -21.97 33.06
CA PRO A 329 -1.93 -23.31 33.14
C PRO A 329 -3.44 -23.33 32.89
N GLY A 330 -3.90 -24.26 32.04
CA GLY A 330 -5.32 -24.42 31.70
C GLY A 330 -5.86 -23.44 30.66
N LYS A 331 -5.01 -22.60 30.05
CA LYS A 331 -5.43 -21.69 28.98
C LYS A 331 -4.58 -21.89 27.72
N SER A 332 -5.25 -22.28 26.64
CA SER A 332 -4.68 -22.48 25.30
C SER A 332 -5.61 -21.88 24.25
N TYR A 333 -5.08 -21.58 23.08
CA TYR A 333 -5.85 -21.07 21.94
C TYR A 333 -5.74 -22.01 20.75
N THR A 334 -6.84 -22.22 20.04
CA THR A 334 -6.85 -23.03 18.82
C THR A 334 -6.23 -22.25 17.66
N VAL A 335 -5.75 -22.94 16.62
CA VAL A 335 -5.18 -22.29 15.42
C VAL A 335 -6.19 -21.32 14.77
N PRO A 336 -7.49 -21.64 14.64
CA PRO A 336 -8.49 -20.66 14.19
C PRO A 336 -8.54 -19.42 15.09
N GLN A 337 -8.55 -19.57 16.41
CA GLN A 337 -8.55 -18.43 17.34
C GLN A 337 -7.29 -17.56 17.21
N ILE A 338 -6.13 -18.18 16.96
CA ILE A 338 -4.85 -17.47 16.74
C ILE A 338 -4.93 -16.56 15.51
N ASN A 339 -5.64 -16.98 14.46
CA ASN A 339 -5.80 -16.22 13.22
C ASN A 339 -6.99 -15.24 13.26
N ASP A 340 -8.10 -15.60 13.92
CA ASP A 340 -9.34 -14.81 13.93
C ASP A 340 -9.31 -13.63 14.91
N LEU A 341 -8.72 -13.82 16.09
CA LEU A 341 -8.72 -12.78 17.13
C LEU A 341 -7.96 -11.50 16.72
N PRO A 342 -6.82 -11.56 15.99
CA PRO A 342 -6.17 -10.38 15.44
C PRO A 342 -7.00 -9.60 14.41
N LEU A 343 -8.00 -10.21 13.78
CA LEU A 343 -8.79 -9.57 12.71
C LEU A 343 -9.60 -8.37 13.19
N VAL A 344 -9.94 -8.32 14.48
CA VAL A 344 -10.57 -7.17 15.10
C VAL A 344 -9.69 -5.92 14.98
N THR A 345 -8.36 -6.06 15.09
CA THR A 345 -7.41 -4.95 14.91
C THR A 345 -7.54 -4.34 13.51
N ILE A 346 -7.55 -5.19 12.48
CA ILE A 346 -7.65 -4.75 11.07
C ILE A 346 -9.01 -4.10 10.81
N ALA A 347 -10.10 -4.68 11.34
CA ALA A 347 -11.44 -4.12 11.19
C ALA A 347 -11.57 -2.72 11.83
N LEU A 348 -11.01 -2.53 13.03
CA LEU A 348 -10.96 -1.24 13.70
C LEU A 348 -10.11 -0.23 12.92
N PHE A 349 -8.96 -0.66 12.39
CA PHE A 349 -8.12 0.18 11.54
C PHE A 349 -8.85 0.66 10.28
N ILE A 350 -9.56 -0.23 9.57
CA ILE A 350 -10.36 0.12 8.38
C ILE A 350 -11.41 1.16 8.75
N PHE A 351 -12.15 0.93 9.83
CA PHE A 351 -13.18 1.84 10.31
C PHE A 351 -12.58 3.22 10.61
N VAL A 352 -11.55 3.30 11.46
CA VAL A 352 -10.95 4.58 11.86
C VAL A 352 -10.34 5.33 10.66
N SER A 353 -9.65 4.62 9.76
CA SER A 353 -9.03 5.21 8.57
C SER A 353 -10.06 5.86 7.64
N PHE A 354 -11.23 5.24 7.49
CA PHE A 354 -12.33 5.80 6.72
C PHE A 354 -12.85 7.12 7.31
N PHE A 355 -13.06 7.16 8.63
CA PHE A 355 -13.52 8.38 9.32
C PHE A 355 -12.49 9.51 9.27
N TRP A 356 -11.20 9.21 9.36
CA TRP A 356 -10.14 10.22 9.31
C TRP A 356 -10.05 10.92 7.96
N GLY A 357 -10.25 10.20 6.87
CA GLY A 357 -10.33 10.79 5.53
C GLY A 357 -11.43 11.85 5.45
N TRP A 358 -12.64 11.51 5.91
CA TRP A 358 -13.77 12.45 5.91
C TRP A 358 -13.61 13.60 6.88
N LEU A 359 -13.09 13.36 8.09
CA LEU A 359 -12.82 14.41 9.07
C LEU A 359 -11.81 15.42 8.51
N SER A 360 -10.74 14.96 7.86
CA SER A 360 -9.75 15.84 7.23
C SER A 360 -10.37 16.78 6.19
N ASP A 361 -11.34 16.29 5.41
CA ASP A 361 -12.03 17.11 4.41
C ASP A 361 -12.96 18.15 5.05
N ILE A 362 -13.59 17.82 6.20
CA ILE A 362 -14.45 18.75 6.96
C ILE A 362 -13.63 19.89 7.57
N PHE A 363 -12.43 19.62 8.08
CA PHE A 363 -11.52 20.63 8.65
C PHE A 363 -10.72 21.39 7.58
N GLY A 364 -11.33 21.68 6.43
CA GLY A 364 -10.75 22.52 5.39
C GLY A 364 -9.49 21.94 4.74
N GLY A 365 -9.30 20.61 4.77
CA GLY A 365 -8.12 19.94 4.23
C GLY A 365 -6.89 20.02 5.13
N ALA A 366 -7.02 20.45 6.39
CA ALA A 366 -5.93 20.40 7.36
C ALA A 366 -5.59 18.95 7.72
N ARG A 367 -4.56 18.40 7.06
CA ARG A 367 -4.12 17.00 7.21
C ARG A 367 -3.15 16.78 8.38
N TRP A 368 -2.36 17.78 8.71
CA TRP A 368 -1.35 17.72 9.77
C TRP A 368 -1.90 17.32 11.16
N PRO A 369 -3.10 17.77 11.62
CA PRO A 369 -3.58 17.41 12.96
C PRO A 369 -3.82 15.91 13.10
N PHE A 370 -4.32 15.27 12.04
CA PHE A 370 -4.60 13.84 12.04
C PHE A 370 -3.32 13.00 12.04
N ILE A 371 -2.26 13.47 11.39
CA ILE A 371 -0.94 12.82 11.42
C ILE A 371 -0.36 12.87 12.83
N HIS A 372 -0.40 14.03 13.48
CA HIS A 372 0.04 14.18 14.88
C HIS A 372 -0.77 13.33 15.85
N ILE A 373 -2.10 13.38 15.76
CA ILE A 373 -3.00 12.58 16.59
C ILE A 373 -2.67 11.10 16.40
N GLY A 374 -2.48 10.64 15.16
CA GLY A 374 -2.06 9.27 14.87
C GLY A 374 -0.72 8.88 15.44
N ALA A 375 0.27 9.76 15.38
CA ALA A 375 1.58 9.53 15.98
C ALA A 375 1.47 9.38 17.51
N VAL A 376 0.72 10.25 18.18
CA VAL A 376 0.50 10.21 19.64
C VAL A 376 -0.26 8.95 20.05
N VAL A 377 -1.33 8.59 19.33
CA VAL A 377 -2.11 7.39 19.61
C VAL A 377 -1.25 6.13 19.45
N THR A 378 -0.50 6.03 18.35
CA THR A 378 0.43 4.91 18.11
C THR A 378 1.50 4.83 19.19
N PHE A 379 2.03 5.99 19.63
CA PHE A 379 2.99 6.07 20.73
C PHE A 379 2.42 5.51 22.03
N ILE A 380 1.20 5.90 22.42
CA ILE A 380 0.54 5.43 23.65
C ILE A 380 0.37 3.90 23.61
N PHE A 381 -0.15 3.34 22.51
CA PHE A 381 -0.36 1.90 22.42
C PHE A 381 0.95 1.11 22.37
N CYS A 382 1.98 1.60 21.67
CA CYS A 382 3.31 0.97 21.70
C CYS A 382 3.93 1.01 23.12
N LEU A 383 3.70 2.08 23.88
CA LEU A 383 4.18 2.20 25.25
C LEU A 383 3.47 1.21 26.17
N LEU A 384 2.14 1.11 26.05
CA LEU A 384 1.34 0.13 26.78
C LEU A 384 1.80 -1.30 26.45
N MET A 385 1.96 -1.62 25.17
CA MET A 385 2.39 -2.95 24.71
C MET A 385 3.76 -3.36 25.25
N ARG A 386 4.68 -2.39 25.37
CA ARG A 386 6.02 -2.60 25.92
C ARG A 386 6.01 -2.80 27.44
N GLN A 387 5.16 -2.07 28.17
CA GLN A 387 5.15 -2.06 29.64
C GLN A 387 4.22 -3.10 30.25
N MET A 388 3.13 -3.44 29.56
CA MET A 388 2.14 -4.35 30.10
C MET A 388 2.71 -5.77 30.24
N PRO A 389 2.47 -6.44 31.38
CA PRO A 389 2.79 -7.86 31.54
C PRO A 389 2.05 -8.72 30.50
N LEU A 390 2.68 -9.83 30.09
CA LEU A 390 2.16 -10.70 29.02
C LEU A 390 0.92 -11.49 29.40
N TYR A 391 0.87 -11.97 30.64
CA TYR A 391 -0.05 -13.05 31.01
C TYR A 391 -0.97 -12.74 32.20
N THR A 392 -0.81 -11.58 32.85
CA THR A 392 -1.59 -11.27 34.07
C THR A 392 -2.97 -10.69 33.75
N ASN A 393 -3.07 -9.69 32.86
CA ASN A 393 -4.34 -9.09 32.42
C ASN A 393 -4.61 -9.40 30.95
N ILE A 394 -5.06 -10.62 30.68
CA ILE A 394 -5.31 -11.12 29.32
C ILE A 394 -6.36 -10.27 28.58
N PRO A 395 -7.55 -9.96 29.16
CA PRO A 395 -8.54 -9.15 28.46
C PRO A 395 -8.05 -7.73 28.17
N GLY A 396 -7.36 -7.10 29.14
CA GLY A 396 -6.80 -5.77 28.96
C GLY A 396 -5.72 -5.72 27.88
N ARG A 397 -4.83 -6.72 27.84
CA ARG A 397 -3.81 -6.80 26.80
C ARG A 397 -4.41 -7.06 25.42
N MET A 398 -5.43 -7.89 25.33
CA MET A 398 -6.17 -8.15 24.09
C MET A 398 -6.83 -6.87 23.55
N ALA A 399 -7.45 -6.05 24.41
CA ALA A 399 -7.99 -4.75 24.01
C ALA A 399 -6.90 -3.79 23.48
N VAL A 400 -5.72 -3.79 24.10
CA VAL A 400 -4.58 -2.99 23.64
C VAL A 400 -4.07 -3.46 22.27
N TYR A 401 -4.02 -4.78 22.01
CA TYR A 401 -3.72 -5.30 20.66
C TYR A 401 -4.73 -4.79 19.62
N TRP A 402 -6.03 -4.89 19.90
CA TRP A 402 -7.09 -4.46 18.98
C TRP A 402 -7.05 -2.98 18.66
N LEU A 403 -6.63 -2.15 19.61
CA LEU A 403 -6.55 -0.70 19.41
C LEU A 403 -5.18 -0.23 18.90
N SER A 404 -4.19 -1.11 18.79
CA SER A 404 -2.79 -0.71 18.54
C SER A 404 -2.54 -0.07 17.17
N GLU A 405 -3.38 -0.36 16.17
CA GLU A 405 -3.19 0.12 14.79
C GLU A 405 -4.08 1.33 14.42
N ILE A 406 -4.96 1.78 15.31
CA ILE A 406 -5.92 2.86 14.98
C ILE A 406 -5.23 4.20 14.66
N GLY A 407 -4.01 4.42 15.16
CA GLY A 407 -3.23 5.63 14.87
C GLY A 407 -2.65 5.66 13.45
N TRP A 408 -2.67 4.54 12.72
CA TRP A 408 -2.03 4.43 11.42
C TRP A 408 -2.88 4.96 10.25
N GLY A 409 -4.15 5.29 10.51
CA GLY A 409 -5.08 5.84 9.50
C GLY A 409 -4.64 7.15 8.85
N ALA A 410 -3.62 7.83 9.39
CA ALA A 410 -3.04 9.04 8.81
C ALA A 410 -2.20 8.83 7.54
N GLY A 411 -1.86 7.60 7.17
CA GLY A 411 -0.98 7.30 6.04
C GLY A 411 -1.33 7.90 4.69
N PRO A 412 -2.55 7.63 4.18
CA PRO A 412 -3.01 8.23 2.92
C PRO A 412 -3.03 9.75 2.95
N LEU A 413 -3.18 10.37 4.13
CA LEU A 413 -3.14 11.82 4.30
C LEU A 413 -1.73 12.37 4.08
N ILE A 414 -0.67 11.68 4.53
CA ILE A 414 0.73 12.10 4.31
C ILE A 414 1.05 12.14 2.81
N LEU A 415 0.68 11.08 2.07
CA LEU A 415 0.88 11.03 0.62
C LEU A 415 0.08 12.11 -0.11
N SER A 416 -1.16 12.34 0.32
CA SER A 416 -1.98 13.41 -0.23
C SER A 416 -1.36 14.78 0.05
N TRP A 417 -0.79 14.98 1.25
CA TRP A 417 -0.17 16.22 1.66
C TRP A 417 1.11 16.53 0.88
N ILE A 418 1.95 15.51 0.64
CA ILE A 418 3.10 15.61 -0.27
C ILE A 418 2.66 16.10 -1.65
N ASN A 419 1.54 15.57 -2.16
CA ASN A 419 1.01 15.95 -3.47
C ASN A 419 0.51 17.40 -3.55
N GLU A 420 -0.03 17.96 -2.46
CA GLU A 420 -0.50 19.35 -2.40
C GLU A 420 0.65 20.35 -2.29
N ILE A 421 1.62 20.08 -1.43
CA ILE A 421 2.78 20.97 -1.23
C ILE A 421 3.64 21.01 -2.49
N CYS A 422 3.77 19.89 -3.20
CA CYS A 422 4.53 19.82 -4.45
C CYS A 422 3.71 20.19 -5.70
N SER A 423 2.54 20.84 -5.54
CA SER A 423 1.65 21.17 -6.67
C SER A 423 2.26 22.11 -7.72
N ALA A 424 3.25 22.92 -7.34
CA ALA A 424 3.88 23.89 -8.24
C ALA A 424 4.82 23.26 -9.29
N ASP A 425 5.35 22.06 -9.07
CA ASP A 425 6.25 21.37 -9.99
C ASP A 425 5.89 19.89 -10.09
N THR A 426 5.25 19.53 -11.21
CA THR A 426 4.70 18.18 -11.45
C THR A 426 5.80 17.12 -11.54
N GLU A 427 6.96 17.45 -12.13
CA GLU A 427 8.09 16.51 -12.25
C GLU A 427 8.72 16.26 -10.89
N LYS A 428 8.93 17.33 -10.11
CA LYS A 428 9.47 17.25 -8.75
C LYS A 428 8.57 16.45 -7.83
N ARG A 429 7.25 16.67 -7.87
CA ARG A 429 6.25 15.92 -7.09
C ARG A 429 6.33 14.41 -7.33
N ALA A 430 6.32 13.99 -8.60
CA ALA A 430 6.35 12.57 -8.95
C ALA A 430 7.63 11.89 -8.46
N LEU A 431 8.77 12.58 -8.59
CA LEU A 431 10.05 12.06 -8.13
C LEU A 431 10.11 11.88 -6.61
N ILE A 432 9.65 12.86 -5.83
CA ILE A 432 9.69 12.81 -4.36
C ILE A 432 8.79 11.69 -3.82
N VAL A 433 7.57 11.54 -4.37
CA VAL A 433 6.64 10.49 -3.94
C VAL A 433 7.22 9.09 -4.23
N ALA A 434 7.78 8.88 -5.42
CA ALA A 434 8.40 7.61 -5.78
C ALA A 434 9.60 7.29 -4.88
N MET A 435 10.48 8.28 -4.68
CA MET A 435 11.64 8.14 -3.80
C MET A 435 11.27 7.85 -2.33
N ALA A 436 10.25 8.53 -1.80
CA ALA A 436 9.78 8.30 -0.45
C ALA A 436 9.28 6.87 -0.26
N ASN A 437 8.57 6.34 -1.26
CA ASN A 437 8.07 4.96 -1.24
C ASN A 437 9.21 3.94 -1.34
N ASP A 438 10.13 4.12 -2.30
CA ASP A 438 11.26 3.20 -2.48
C ASP A 438 12.19 3.19 -1.26
N LEU A 439 12.49 4.36 -0.68
CA LEU A 439 13.31 4.44 0.54
C LEU A 439 12.60 3.80 1.74
N ALA A 440 11.27 3.93 1.85
CA ALA A 440 10.51 3.26 2.90
C ALA A 440 10.63 1.73 2.80
N TYR A 441 10.56 1.17 1.58
CA TYR A 441 10.78 -0.26 1.34
C TYR A 441 12.22 -0.71 1.58
N VAL A 442 13.22 0.13 1.29
CA VAL A 442 14.63 -0.16 1.65
C VAL A 442 14.80 -0.29 3.16
N VAL A 443 14.21 0.63 3.93
CA VAL A 443 14.23 0.53 5.41
C VAL A 443 13.47 -0.72 5.86
N GLN A 444 12.32 -1.02 5.25
CA GLN A 444 11.51 -2.22 5.57
C GLN A 444 12.24 -3.54 5.25
N ALA A 445 13.13 -3.56 4.25
CA ALA A 445 13.94 -4.73 3.95
C ALA A 445 15.00 -5.02 5.03
N ILE A 446 15.44 -3.99 5.75
CA ILE A 446 16.60 -4.08 6.67
C ILE A 446 16.15 -4.06 8.13
N ALA A 447 15.41 -3.02 8.55
CA ALA A 447 15.11 -2.73 9.95
C ALA A 447 14.40 -3.87 10.70
N PRO A 448 13.36 -4.54 10.14
CA PRO A 448 12.67 -5.63 10.82
C PRO A 448 13.58 -6.79 11.24
N ASN A 449 14.64 -7.11 10.48
CA ASN A 449 15.60 -8.16 10.86
C ASN A 449 16.35 -7.86 12.17
N PHE A 450 16.43 -6.59 12.57
CA PHE A 450 17.11 -6.16 13.79
C PHE A 450 16.15 -5.91 14.95
N VAL A 451 14.97 -5.34 14.67
CA VAL A 451 14.06 -4.84 15.70
C VAL A 451 12.82 -5.73 15.91
N TRP A 452 12.44 -6.53 14.90
CA TRP A 452 11.26 -7.40 14.90
C TRP A 452 11.65 -8.86 14.69
N LYS A 453 12.69 -9.30 15.39
CA LYS A 453 13.14 -10.69 15.39
C LYS A 453 12.04 -11.64 15.85
N THR A 454 11.82 -12.74 15.15
CA THR A 454 10.79 -13.73 15.52
C THR A 454 11.04 -14.27 16.93
N VAL A 455 12.32 -14.42 17.32
CA VAL A 455 12.71 -14.87 18.67
C VAL A 455 12.38 -13.89 19.80
N ASP A 456 12.17 -12.62 19.48
CA ASP A 456 11.83 -11.61 20.48
C ASP A 456 10.32 -11.62 20.79
N PHE A 457 9.48 -12.27 19.96
CA PHE A 457 8.04 -12.43 20.23
C PHE A 457 7.78 -13.43 21.35
N PRO A 458 6.70 -13.26 22.13
CA PRO A 458 5.62 -12.26 22.00
C PRO A 458 5.92 -10.89 22.67
N ALA A 459 7.05 -10.75 23.36
CA ALA A 459 7.36 -9.53 24.12
C ALA A 459 7.77 -8.37 23.20
N ALA A 460 8.52 -8.65 22.13
CA ALA A 460 9.00 -7.77 21.07
C ALA A 460 9.44 -6.37 21.55
N LYS A 461 10.07 -6.30 22.73
CA LYS A 461 10.37 -5.03 23.42
C LYS A 461 11.21 -4.07 22.57
N LYS A 462 12.15 -4.60 21.78
CA LYS A 462 13.01 -3.81 20.88
C LYS A 462 12.20 -3.19 19.75
N GLY A 463 11.30 -3.96 19.13
CA GLY A 463 10.39 -3.48 18.09
C GLY A 463 9.49 -2.35 18.58
N TYR A 464 8.86 -2.51 19.75
CA TYR A 464 8.05 -1.44 20.33
C TYR A 464 8.89 -0.20 20.68
N LEU A 465 10.13 -0.36 21.15
CA LEU A 465 11.03 0.77 21.39
C LEU A 465 11.37 1.51 20.08
N PHE A 466 11.65 0.76 19.02
CA PHE A 466 11.89 1.33 17.70
C PHE A 466 10.68 2.14 17.21
N CYS A 467 9.47 1.60 17.31
CA CYS A 467 8.25 2.34 17.01
C CYS A 467 8.10 3.60 17.86
N LEU A 468 8.32 3.54 19.17
CA LEU A 468 8.25 4.71 20.06
C LEU A 468 9.21 5.83 19.62
N VAL A 469 10.45 5.48 19.26
CA VAL A 469 11.44 6.45 18.76
C VAL A 469 10.95 7.07 17.45
N LEU A 470 10.45 6.26 16.52
CA LEU A 470 9.92 6.76 15.25
C LEU A 470 8.71 7.68 15.44
N GLN A 471 7.78 7.35 16.36
CA GLN A 471 6.63 8.22 16.64
C GLN A 471 7.05 9.57 17.26
N ILE A 472 8.07 9.59 18.14
CA ILE A 472 8.64 10.86 18.66
C ILE A 472 9.24 11.69 17.53
N LEU A 473 9.98 11.05 16.61
CA LEU A 473 10.57 11.75 15.46
C LEU A 473 9.49 12.31 14.53
N LEU A 474 8.43 11.53 14.27
CA LEU A 474 7.30 11.95 13.45
C LEU A 474 6.61 13.19 14.04
N SER A 475 6.27 13.16 15.33
CA SER A 475 5.64 14.31 16.01
C SER A 475 6.54 15.56 16.00
N LYS A 476 7.86 15.39 16.11
CA LYS A 476 8.81 16.52 16.02
C LYS A 476 8.85 17.12 14.62
N LEU A 477 8.94 16.29 13.59
CA LEU A 477 8.93 16.73 12.19
C LEU A 477 7.65 17.53 11.89
N ASP A 478 6.49 17.01 12.28
CA ASP A 478 5.23 17.69 12.04
C ASP A 478 5.08 18.99 12.87
N SER A 479 5.73 19.10 14.03
CA SER A 479 5.69 20.31 14.87
C SER A 479 6.52 21.46 14.31
N THR A 480 7.59 21.17 13.58
CA THR A 480 8.41 22.20 12.91
C THR A 480 7.62 22.86 11.77
N HIS A 481 6.68 22.13 11.14
CA HIS A 481 5.80 22.68 10.10
C HIS A 481 4.73 23.65 10.65
N LEU A 482 4.28 23.48 11.90
CA LEU A 482 3.31 24.39 12.55
C LEU A 482 3.80 25.83 12.66
N GLN A 483 5.12 26.04 12.72
CA GLN A 483 5.74 27.37 12.83
C GLN A 483 5.80 28.14 11.50
N PHE A 484 5.49 27.49 10.37
CA PHE A 484 5.58 28.11 9.05
C PHE A 484 4.22 28.28 8.36
N ILE A 485 3.13 27.81 8.97
CA ILE A 485 1.75 27.95 8.46
C ILE A 485 0.94 28.98 9.27
N CYS A 486 1.34 29.28 10.52
CA CYS A 486 0.93 30.47 11.26
C CYS A 486 1.91 31.61 11.01
#